data_AF-A0A959ISR2-F1
#
_entry.id   AF-A0A959ISR2-F1
#
_cell.length_a   1.000
_cell.length_b   1.000
_cell.length_c   1.000
_cell.angle_alpha   90.00
_cell.angle_beta   90.00
_cell.angle_gamma   90.00
#
_symmetry.space_group_name_H-M   'P 1'
#
loop_
_entity.id
_entity.type
_entity.pdbx_description
1 polymer ?
#
loop_
_entity_poly.entity_id
_entity_poly.type
_entity_poly.pdbx_seq_one_letter_code
_entity_poly.pdbx_strand_id
1 'polypeptide(L)'
;MLPRILHTVGICLTASIMLNAQALSVASTGSLLYRETSEKKVRQFLEKFTPHAINITKQYGIPAELTLAVGALESGWGTSHLAEFANNYFGIKSKNPQEPVYLYTTREYSDGHYVLSTTSFRRYYLPEGSFWA
;
A
#
# COMPACT_ATOMS: atom_id res chain seq x y z
N MET A 1 36.84 50.87 -24.95
CA MET A 1 37.10 49.69 -24.09
C MET A 1 35.78 49.11 -23.53
N LEU A 2 34.79 48.78 -24.38
CA LEU A 2 33.43 48.37 -23.93
C LEU A 2 32.77 47.17 -24.69
N PRO A 3 33.45 46.10 -25.18
CA PRO A 3 32.72 44.95 -25.77
C PRO A 3 32.63 43.71 -24.86
N ARG A 4 33.22 43.69 -23.66
CA ARG A 4 33.33 42.47 -22.83
C ARG A 4 32.18 42.19 -21.86
N ILE A 5 31.28 43.15 -21.62
CA ILE A 5 30.24 43.02 -20.58
C ILE A 5 28.95 42.37 -21.13
N LEU A 6 28.67 42.50 -22.43
CA LEU A 6 27.41 42.03 -23.02
C LEU A 6 27.30 40.49 -23.12
N HIS A 7 28.43 39.78 -23.31
CA HIS A 7 28.44 38.32 -23.40
C HIS A 7 28.25 37.64 -22.03
N THR A 8 28.69 38.26 -20.93
CA THR A 8 28.64 37.65 -19.60
C THR A 8 27.25 37.76 -18.96
N VAL A 9 26.51 38.84 -19.25
CA VAL A 9 25.17 39.07 -18.70
C VAL A 9 24.11 38.16 -19.35
N GLY A 10 24.23 37.85 -20.65
CA GLY A 10 23.31 36.95 -21.36
C GLY A 10 23.40 35.48 -20.94
N ILE A 11 24.56 35.02 -20.49
CA ILE A 11 24.76 33.64 -19.99
C ILE A 11 24.19 33.49 -18.57
N CYS A 12 24.24 34.55 -17.76
CA CYS A 12 23.77 34.51 -16.37
C CYS A 12 22.22 34.51 -16.27
N LEU A 13 21.55 35.21 -17.20
CA LEU A 13 20.08 35.27 -17.22
C LEU A 13 19.43 33.96 -17.72
N THR A 14 20.07 33.25 -18.65
CA THR A 14 19.58 31.95 -19.15
C THR A 14 19.84 30.81 -18.16
N ALA A 15 20.97 30.83 -17.45
CA ALA A 15 21.27 29.85 -16.40
C ALA A 15 20.27 29.89 -15.23
N SER A 16 19.80 31.09 -14.86
CA SER A 16 18.82 31.28 -13.78
C SER A 16 17.41 30.81 -14.16
N ILE A 17 17.03 30.93 -15.44
CA ILE A 17 15.74 30.45 -15.97
C ILE A 17 15.74 28.91 -16.12
N MET A 18 16.89 28.30 -16.44
CA MET A 18 17.02 26.84 -16.57
C MET A 18 17.02 26.09 -15.22
N LEU A 19 17.43 26.74 -14.13
CA LEU A 19 17.50 26.11 -12.80
C LEU A 19 16.11 25.81 -12.19
N ASN A 20 15.10 26.64 -12.52
CA ASN A 20 13.73 26.47 -12.02
C ASN A 20 12.89 25.47 -12.83
N ALA A 21 13.24 25.18 -14.08
CA ALA A 21 12.53 24.22 -14.91
C ALA A 21 12.82 22.75 -14.54
N GLN A 22 14.00 22.47 -13.97
CA GLN A 22 14.41 21.12 -13.58
C GLN A 22 13.77 20.64 -12.26
N ALA A 23 13.50 21.55 -11.32
CA ALA A 23 12.81 21.22 -10.06
C ALA A 23 11.32 20.90 -10.27
N LEU A 24 10.68 21.51 -11.27
CA LEU A 24 9.26 21.29 -11.60
C LEU A 24 9.04 19.94 -12.32
N SER A 25 10.01 19.48 -13.12
CA SER A 25 9.91 18.18 -13.79
C SER A 25 10.06 17.01 -12.82
N VAL A 26 11.00 17.06 -11.87
CA VAL A 26 11.23 15.98 -10.89
C VAL A 26 10.06 15.79 -9.91
N ALA A 27 9.37 16.86 -9.51
CA ALA A 27 8.18 16.77 -8.65
C ALA A 27 7.00 16.09 -9.37
N SER A 28 6.82 16.38 -10.66
CA SER A 28 5.85 15.72 -11.54
C SER A 28 6.18 14.23 -11.70
N THR A 29 7.44 13.88 -11.98
CA THR A 29 7.84 12.47 -12.18
C THR A 29 7.63 11.64 -10.91
N GLY A 30 7.95 12.16 -9.72
CA GLY A 30 7.72 11.48 -8.45
C GLY A 30 6.24 11.17 -8.19
N SER A 31 5.35 12.12 -8.49
CA SER A 31 3.91 11.93 -8.36
C SER A 31 3.32 10.91 -9.34
N LEU A 32 3.84 10.88 -10.57
CA LEU A 32 3.42 9.94 -11.60
C LEU A 32 3.86 8.51 -11.28
N LEU A 33 5.09 8.33 -10.80
CA LEU A 33 5.59 7.03 -10.36
C LEU A 33 4.82 6.52 -9.12
N TYR A 34 4.55 7.41 -8.16
CA TYR A 34 3.72 7.05 -7.00
C TYR A 34 2.31 6.63 -7.44
N ARG A 35 1.70 7.36 -8.37
CA ARG A 35 0.37 7.02 -8.91
C ARG A 35 0.40 5.69 -9.65
N GLU A 36 1.35 5.47 -10.56
CA GLU A 36 1.50 4.20 -11.30
C GLU A 36 1.70 3.01 -10.36
N THR A 37 2.58 3.16 -9.36
CA THR A 37 2.80 2.11 -8.35
C THR A 37 1.55 1.84 -7.51
N SER A 38 0.79 2.88 -7.15
CA SER A 38 -0.49 2.72 -6.44
C SER A 38 -1.56 2.03 -7.30
N GLU A 39 -1.71 2.44 -8.57
CA GLU A 39 -2.66 1.85 -9.52
C GLU A 39 -2.31 0.38 -9.80
N LYS A 40 -1.01 0.06 -9.89
CA LYS A 40 -0.53 -1.31 -10.05
C LYS A 40 -0.93 -2.19 -8.86
N LYS A 41 -0.72 -1.72 -7.62
CA LYS A 41 -1.11 -2.46 -6.40
C LYS A 41 -2.61 -2.72 -6.37
N VAL A 42 -3.41 -1.67 -6.63
CA VAL A 42 -4.88 -1.77 -6.69
C VAL A 42 -5.30 -2.81 -7.71
N ARG A 43 -4.78 -2.72 -8.94
CA ARG A 43 -5.10 -3.65 -10.03
C ARG A 43 -4.74 -5.09 -9.68
N GLN A 44 -3.52 -5.33 -9.20
CA GLN A 44 -3.06 -6.67 -8.82
C GLN A 44 -3.92 -7.27 -7.70
N PHE A 45 -4.30 -6.47 -6.71
CA PHE A 45 -5.17 -6.91 -5.63
C PHE A 45 -6.56 -7.31 -6.15
N LEU A 46 -7.18 -6.43 -6.95
CA LEU A 46 -8.51 -6.68 -7.50
C LEU A 46 -8.52 -7.89 -8.44
N GLU A 47 -7.55 -8.00 -9.36
CA GLU A 47 -7.42 -9.14 -10.27
C GLU A 47 -7.29 -10.46 -9.51
N LYS A 48 -6.49 -10.47 -8.44
CA LYS A 48 -6.25 -11.66 -7.62
C LYS A 48 -7.50 -12.08 -6.83
N PHE A 49 -8.22 -11.14 -6.22
CA PHE A 49 -9.25 -11.48 -5.23
C PHE A 49 -10.70 -11.36 -5.72
N THR A 50 -10.96 -10.72 -6.85
CA THR A 50 -12.32 -10.62 -7.43
C THR A 50 -13.00 -11.99 -7.59
N PRO A 51 -12.33 -13.04 -8.13
CA PRO A 51 -12.95 -14.35 -8.26
C PRO A 51 -13.39 -14.94 -6.90
N HIS A 52 -12.60 -14.72 -5.85
CA HIS A 52 -12.91 -15.21 -4.51
C HIS A 52 -14.05 -14.40 -3.86
N ALA A 53 -14.05 -13.08 -4.00
CA ALA A 53 -15.13 -12.22 -3.53
C ALA A 53 -16.47 -12.55 -4.19
N ILE A 54 -16.49 -12.83 -5.50
CA ILE A 54 -17.69 -13.29 -6.21
C ILE A 54 -18.21 -14.61 -5.63
N ASN A 55 -17.32 -15.54 -5.28
CA ASN A 55 -17.73 -16.82 -4.70
C ASN A 55 -18.30 -16.63 -3.29
N ILE A 56 -17.76 -15.70 -2.49
CA ILE A 56 -18.34 -15.28 -1.22
C ILE A 56 -19.75 -14.71 -1.40
N THR A 57 -19.96 -13.87 -2.42
CA THR A 57 -21.30 -13.39 -2.76
C THR A 57 -22.26 -14.53 -3.07
N LYS A 58 -21.84 -15.49 -3.90
CA LYS A 58 -22.69 -16.65 -4.25
C LYS A 58 -23.06 -17.51 -3.04
N GLN A 59 -22.13 -17.69 -2.10
CA GLN A 59 -22.32 -18.58 -0.95
C GLN A 59 -23.05 -17.91 0.22
N TYR A 60 -22.77 -16.63 0.48
CA TYR A 60 -23.22 -15.92 1.68
C TYR A 60 -24.04 -14.67 1.41
N GLY A 61 -24.21 -14.26 0.14
CA GLY A 61 -24.95 -13.06 -0.24
C GLY A 61 -24.23 -11.74 0.07
N ILE A 62 -22.98 -11.78 0.52
CA ILE A 62 -22.18 -10.57 0.81
C ILE A 62 -21.71 -9.96 -0.51
N PRO A 63 -21.99 -8.67 -0.81
CA PRO A 63 -21.53 -8.02 -2.03
C PRO A 63 -20.00 -8.14 -2.20
N ALA A 64 -19.55 -8.53 -3.40
CA ALA A 64 -18.14 -8.76 -3.69
C ALA A 64 -17.30 -7.49 -3.44
N GLU A 65 -17.86 -6.32 -3.76
CA GLU A 65 -17.26 -5.01 -3.57
C GLU A 65 -16.96 -4.74 -2.10
N LEU A 66 -17.84 -5.17 -1.19
CA LEU A 66 -17.65 -4.98 0.25
C LEU A 66 -16.48 -5.83 0.74
N THR A 67 -16.44 -7.11 0.35
CA THR A 67 -15.35 -8.03 0.68
C THR A 67 -14.00 -7.51 0.16
N LEU A 68 -13.96 -7.03 -1.08
CA LEU A 68 -12.75 -6.46 -1.69
C LEU A 68 -12.33 -5.16 -1.01
N ALA A 69 -13.27 -4.26 -0.70
CA ALA A 69 -12.99 -2.99 -0.06
C ALA A 69 -12.40 -3.19 1.34
N VAL A 70 -13.01 -4.05 2.16
CA VAL A 70 -12.52 -4.37 3.50
C VAL A 70 -11.16 -5.06 3.42
N GLY A 71 -11.01 -6.08 2.56
CA GLY A 71 -9.73 -6.75 2.38
C GLY A 71 -8.63 -5.79 1.93
N ALA A 72 -8.91 -4.88 1.00
CA ALA A 72 -7.97 -3.88 0.53
C ALA A 72 -7.59 -2.88 1.63
N LEU A 73 -8.57 -2.40 2.41
CA LEU A 73 -8.35 -1.45 3.50
C LEU A 73 -7.46 -2.05 4.59
N GLU A 74 -7.84 -3.22 5.10
CA GLU A 74 -7.16 -3.86 6.23
C GLU A 74 -5.76 -4.37 5.84
N SER A 75 -5.58 -4.79 4.58
CA SER A 75 -4.28 -5.28 4.10
C SER A 75 -3.40 -4.24 3.44
N GLY A 76 -3.86 -3.00 3.28
CA GLY A 76 -3.16 -1.98 2.50
C GLY A 76 -2.91 -2.41 1.06
N TRP A 77 -3.96 -2.87 0.35
CA TRP A 77 -3.88 -3.46 -0.98
C TRP A 77 -2.96 -4.69 -1.06
N GLY A 78 -2.92 -5.47 0.02
CA GLY A 78 -2.15 -6.71 0.11
C GLY A 78 -0.67 -6.55 0.48
N THR A 79 -0.21 -5.35 0.83
CA THR A 79 1.20 -5.08 1.18
C THR A 79 1.45 -4.93 2.68
N SER A 80 0.45 -5.17 3.52
CA SER A 80 0.66 -5.22 4.96
C SER A 80 1.52 -6.41 5.34
N HIS A 81 2.22 -6.31 6.48
CA HIS A 81 3.07 -7.38 6.99
C HIS A 81 2.29 -8.70 7.18
N LEU A 82 1.05 -8.64 7.67
CA LEU A 82 0.20 -9.82 7.84
C LEU A 82 -0.26 -10.42 6.50
N ALA A 83 -0.53 -9.58 5.50
CA ALA A 83 -0.89 -10.04 4.16
C ALA A 83 0.29 -10.73 3.47
N GLU A 84 1.49 -10.15 3.53
CA GLU A 84 2.69 -10.67 2.87
C GLU A 84 3.22 -11.93 3.54
N PHE A 85 3.30 -11.95 4.88
CA PHE A 85 3.97 -13.02 5.60
C PHE A 85 3.04 -14.09 6.16
N ALA A 86 1.74 -13.79 6.33
CA ALA A 86 0.76 -14.72 6.89
C ALA A 86 -0.43 -15.00 5.98
N ASN A 87 -0.48 -14.40 4.77
CA ASN A 87 -1.65 -14.44 3.88
C ASN A 87 -2.95 -13.99 4.57
N ASN A 88 -2.85 -13.11 5.57
CA ASN A 88 -3.98 -12.66 6.37
C ASN A 88 -4.34 -11.23 5.99
N TYR A 89 -5.33 -11.11 5.10
CA TYR A 89 -5.75 -9.84 4.50
C TYR A 89 -6.78 -9.07 5.35
N PHE A 90 -7.26 -9.65 6.45
CA PHE A 90 -8.33 -9.10 7.29
C PHE A 90 -7.89 -8.90 8.75
N GLY A 91 -6.62 -9.18 9.09
CA GLY A 91 -6.11 -9.03 10.45
C GLY A 91 -6.74 -9.97 11.48
N ILE A 92 -7.25 -11.13 11.07
CA ILE A 92 -7.98 -12.03 11.97
C ILE A 92 -7.01 -12.63 13.01
N LYS A 93 -7.24 -12.30 14.28
CA LYS A 93 -6.50 -12.89 15.42
C LYS A 93 -6.88 -14.37 15.58
N SER A 94 -5.91 -15.20 15.95
CA SER A 94 -6.16 -16.61 16.26
C SER A 94 -6.62 -16.75 17.72
N LYS A 95 -7.63 -17.60 17.93
CA LYS A 95 -8.10 -18.02 19.26
C LYS A 95 -7.62 -19.43 19.63
N ASN A 96 -7.06 -20.16 18.67
CA ASN A 96 -6.66 -21.53 18.82
C ASN A 96 -5.22 -21.72 18.31
N PRO A 97 -4.24 -21.99 19.19
CA PRO A 97 -2.85 -22.19 18.78
C PRO A 97 -2.59 -23.50 18.03
N GLN A 98 -3.57 -24.40 17.92
CA GLN A 98 -3.49 -25.57 17.06
C GLN A 98 -3.77 -25.24 15.58
N GLU A 99 -4.38 -24.09 15.27
CA GLU A 99 -4.46 -23.57 13.90
C GLU A 99 -3.09 -23.02 13.47
N PRO A 100 -2.78 -22.92 12.17
CA PRO A 100 -1.58 -22.22 11.73
C PRO A 100 -1.61 -20.76 12.22
N VAL A 101 -0.57 -20.36 12.98
CA VAL A 101 -0.46 -19.03 13.59
C VAL A 101 0.76 -18.28 13.06
N TYR A 102 0.64 -16.97 12.98
CA TYR A 102 1.75 -16.03 12.85
C TYR A 102 1.80 -15.12 14.09
N LEU A 103 2.91 -15.15 14.82
CA LEU A 103 3.13 -14.25 15.95
C LEU A 103 3.64 -12.90 15.44
N TYR A 104 2.95 -11.83 15.82
CA TYR A 104 3.32 -10.49 15.39
C TYR A 104 3.16 -9.48 16.54
N THR A 105 4.20 -8.67 16.73
CA THR A 105 4.17 -7.57 17.71
C THR A 105 3.53 -6.36 17.06
N THR A 106 2.40 -5.94 17.60
CA THR A 106 1.64 -4.78 17.14
C THR A 106 1.70 -3.66 18.17
N ARG A 107 1.38 -2.44 17.75
CA ARG A 107 1.12 -1.33 18.66
C ARG A 107 -0.38 -1.30 18.94
N GLU A 108 -0.76 -1.63 20.17
CA GLU A 108 -2.13 -1.48 20.66
C GLU A 108 -2.23 -0.14 21.40
N TYR A 109 -3.37 0.53 21.33
CA TYR A 109 -3.62 1.74 22.09
C TYR A 109 -4.46 1.41 23.31
N SER A 110 -3.89 1.55 24.50
CA SER A 110 -4.55 1.29 25.78
C SER A 110 -4.29 2.45 26.72
N ASP A 111 -5.29 2.86 27.49
CA ASP A 111 -5.14 3.84 28.57
C ASP A 111 -4.39 5.12 28.15
N GLY A 112 -4.71 5.63 26.96
CA GLY A 112 -4.16 6.88 26.44
C GLY A 112 -2.77 6.78 25.80
N HIS A 113 -2.15 5.60 25.73
CA HIS A 113 -0.80 5.42 25.18
C HIS A 113 -0.66 4.16 24.33
N TYR A 114 0.37 4.13 23.48
CA TYR A 114 0.71 2.95 22.69
C TYR A 114 1.53 1.97 23.51
N VAL A 115 1.10 0.71 23.52
CA VAL A 115 1.83 -0.41 24.11
C VAL A 115 2.16 -1.43 23.03
N LEU A 116 3.36 -2.01 23.10
CA LEU A 116 3.71 -3.13 22.23
C LEU A 116 3.06 -4.39 22.79
N SER A 117 2.29 -5.08 21.95
CA SER A 117 1.63 -6.33 22.30
C SER A 117 1.91 -7.37 21.23
N THR A 118 2.55 -8.47 21.64
CA THR A 118 2.72 -9.65 20.79
C THR A 118 1.46 -10.49 20.86
N THR A 119 0.85 -10.75 19.71
CA THR A 119 -0.37 -11.55 19.64
C THR A 119 -0.31 -12.54 18.48
N SER A 120 -1.22 -13.51 18.51
CA SER A 120 -1.35 -14.57 17.53
C SER A 120 -2.35 -14.17 16.47
N PHE A 121 -1.93 -14.15 15.20
CA PHE A 121 -2.81 -14.00 14.05
C PHE A 121 -2.99 -15.32 13.34
N ARG A 122 -4.16 -15.53 12.70
CA ARG A 122 -4.34 -16.66 11.80
C ARG A 122 -3.35 -16.55 10.64
N ARG A 123 -2.76 -17.68 10.27
CA ARG A 123 -1.93 -17.84 9.07
C ARG A 123 -2.66 -18.72 8.08
N TYR A 124 -2.67 -18.31 6.81
CA TYR A 124 -3.28 -19.09 5.74
C TYR A 124 -2.20 -19.64 4.82
N TYR A 125 -2.36 -20.91 4.40
CA TYR A 125 -1.43 -21.52 3.46
C TYR A 125 -1.50 -20.87 2.07
N LEU A 126 -2.72 -20.55 1.62
CA LEU A 126 -2.99 -19.88 0.35
C LEU A 126 -3.61 -18.50 0.61
N PRO A 127 -3.34 -17.47 -0.23
CA PRO A 127 -3.88 -16.12 -0.09
C PRO A 127 -5.41 -16.07 0.05
N GLU A 128 -6.11 -16.84 -0.78
CA GLU A 128 -7.56 -16.94 -0.82
C GLU A 128 -8.16 -17.53 0.45
N GLY A 129 -7.38 -18.28 1.24
CA GLY A 129 -7.86 -18.90 2.48
C GLY A 129 -8.40 -17.87 3.48
N SER A 130 -7.84 -16.65 3.48
CA SER A 130 -8.31 -15.58 4.36
C SER A 130 -9.71 -15.06 4.01
N PHE A 131 -10.19 -15.26 2.78
CA PHE A 131 -11.51 -14.82 2.34
C PHE A 131 -12.62 -15.79 2.78
N TRP A 132 -12.27 -16.99 3.21
CA TRP A 132 -13.19 -18.08 3.58
C TRP A 132 -13.22 -18.39 5.07
N ALA A 133 -12.57 -17.56 5.89
CA ALA A 133 -12.20 -17.87 7.27
C ALA A 133 -13.22 -17.51 8.35
#